data_AF-A0A5N6ZDS9-F1
#
_entry.id   AF-A0A5N6ZDS9-F1
#
_cell.length_a   1.000
_cell.length_b   1.000
_cell.length_c   1.000
_cell.angle_alpha   90.00
_cell.angle_beta   90.00
_cell.angle_gamma   90.00
#
_symmetry.space_group_name_H-M   'P 1'
#
loop_
_entity.id
_entity.type
_entity.pdbx_description
1 polymer ?
#
loop_
_entity_poly.entity_id
_entity_poly.type
_entity_poly.pdbx_seq_one_letter_code
_entity_poly.pdbx_strand_id
1 'polypeptide(L)'
;MGARFPPWAHFLFAVFEPLSCFGGYIFPLLDIHKFIVNSTPNVAPPETIHPSSIVLAGQLGNIYALLGFLSFLVLYSTNDPNVLRKYILVYCFSDINHLYATYRGLGWDTLVNPWAWQNVLTWGNVGMTVFMFVNRVLFLLGVFGDATVHETHRKRS
;
A
#
# COMPACT_ATOMS: atom_id res chain seq x y z
N MET A 1 -23.12 12.70 -6.07
CA MET A 1 -22.96 12.14 -4.73
C MET A 1 -21.76 11.21 -4.77
N GLY A 2 -21.07 10.99 -3.67
CA GLY A 2 -19.95 10.05 -3.59
C GLY A 2 -19.72 9.71 -2.13
N ALA A 3 -19.44 8.45 -1.81
CA ALA A 3 -19.08 8.10 -0.45
C ALA A 3 -17.71 8.70 -0.13
N ARG A 4 -17.54 9.23 1.09
CA ARG A 4 -16.29 9.86 1.51
C ARG A 4 -15.87 9.36 2.87
N PHE A 5 -14.56 9.17 3.00
CA PHE A 5 -13.92 8.95 4.28
C PHE A 5 -13.88 10.25 5.11
N PRO A 6 -13.73 10.13 6.44
CA PRO A 6 -13.32 11.25 7.29
C PRO A 6 -12.01 11.89 6.80
N PRO A 7 -11.72 13.16 7.11
CA PRO A 7 -10.62 13.92 6.48
C PRO A 7 -9.25 13.23 6.51
N TRP A 8 -8.84 12.69 7.66
CA TRP A 8 -7.56 11.98 7.81
C TRP A 8 -7.53 10.68 6.99
N ALA A 9 -8.55 9.85 7.14
CA ALA A 9 -8.70 8.61 6.37
C ALA A 9 -8.80 8.88 4.86
N HIS A 10 -9.42 10.00 4.46
CA HIS A 10 -9.51 10.40 3.06
C HIS A 10 -8.13 10.75 2.49
N PHE A 11 -7.35 11.54 3.21
CA PHE A 11 -5.99 11.84 2.79
C PHE A 11 -5.15 10.56 2.62
N LEU A 12 -5.16 9.68 3.62
CA LEU A 12 -4.37 8.45 3.58
C LEU A 12 -4.83 7.49 2.49
N PHE A 13 -6.12 7.13 2.48
CA PHE A 13 -6.61 6.04 1.65
C PHE A 13 -6.99 6.51 0.25
N ALA A 14 -7.49 7.74 0.10
CA ALA A 14 -7.96 8.23 -1.20
C ALA A 14 -6.90 8.98 -2.02
N VAL A 15 -5.86 9.50 -1.36
CA VAL A 15 -4.82 10.31 -2.03
C VAL A 15 -3.46 9.65 -1.91
N PHE A 16 -2.98 9.44 -0.68
CA PHE A 16 -1.63 8.94 -0.45
C PHE A 16 -1.46 7.51 -0.98
N GLU A 17 -2.39 6.61 -0.66
CA GLU A 17 -2.31 5.19 -1.02
C GLU A 17 -2.23 4.97 -2.55
N PRO A 18 -3.14 5.49 -3.39
CA PRO A 18 -3.04 5.33 -4.85
C PRO A 18 -1.71 5.86 -5.41
N LEU A 19 -1.27 7.03 -4.95
CA LEU A 19 -0.01 7.64 -5.39
C LEU A 19 1.21 6.79 -4.98
N SER A 20 1.20 6.25 -3.76
CA SER A 20 2.26 5.36 -3.27
C SER A 20 2.33 4.06 -4.07
N CYS A 21 1.19 3.52 -4.50
CA CYS A 21 1.12 2.34 -5.36
C CYS A 21 1.76 2.62 -6.73
N PHE A 22 1.47 3.77 -7.34
CA PHE A 22 2.15 4.19 -8.57
C PHE A 22 3.65 4.42 -8.36
N GLY A 23 4.06 4.96 -7.22
CA GLY A 23 5.47 5.02 -6.84
C GLY A 23 6.12 3.63 -6.83
N GLY A 24 5.48 2.66 -6.18
CA GLY A 24 5.92 1.26 -6.15
C GLY A 24 6.03 0.62 -7.53
N TYR A 25 5.15 0.97 -8.48
CA TYR A 25 5.22 0.53 -9.87
C TYR A 25 6.42 1.15 -10.63
N ILE A 26 6.73 2.43 -10.38
CA ILE A 26 7.79 3.15 -11.10
C ILE A 26 9.18 2.65 -10.70
N PHE A 27 9.43 2.31 -9.43
CA PHE A 27 10.76 1.85 -8.97
C PHE A 27 11.36 0.69 -9.78
N PRO A 28 10.68 -0.45 -9.98
CA PRO A 28 11.22 -1.56 -10.77
C PRO A 28 11.32 -1.25 -12.28
N LEU A 29 10.56 -0.27 -12.80
CA LEU A 29 10.70 0.17 -14.19
C LEU A 29 11.98 1.00 -14.41
N LEU A 30 12.39 1.78 -13.42
CA LEU A 30 13.60 2.59 -13.51
C LEU A 30 14.86 1.74 -13.36
N ASP A 31 14.87 0.82 -12.39
CA ASP A 31 16.01 -0.05 -12.16
C ASP A 31 15.57 -1.34 -11.44
N ILE A 32 15.28 -2.37 -12.25
CA ILE A 32 14.83 -3.66 -11.73
C ILE A 32 15.92 -4.38 -10.93
N HIS A 33 17.21 -4.18 -11.27
CA HIS A 33 18.32 -4.80 -10.56
C HIS A 33 18.42 -4.23 -9.15
N LYS A 34 18.44 -2.91 -9.05
CA LYS A 34 18.47 -2.21 -7.76
C LYS A 34 17.23 -2.51 -6.93
N PHE A 35 16.05 -2.62 -7.55
CA PHE A 35 14.82 -3.00 -6.85
C PHE A 35 14.92 -4.40 -6.22
N ILE A 36 15.45 -5.38 -6.96
CA ILE A 36 15.64 -6.75 -6.46
C ILE A 36 16.66 -6.79 -5.33
N VAL A 37 17.84 -6.21 -5.52
CA VAL A 37 18.90 -6.21 -4.51
C VAL A 37 18.47 -5.50 -3.23
N ASN A 38 17.81 -4.33 -3.37
CA ASN A 38 17.36 -3.56 -2.22
C ASN A 38 16.18 -4.19 -1.46
N SER A 39 15.56 -5.25 -1.99
CA SER A 39 14.52 -5.98 -1.28
C SER A 39 15.07 -6.78 -0.09
N THR A 40 16.39 -7.00 -0.04
CA THR A 40 17.11 -7.64 1.07
C THR A 40 18.43 -6.89 1.37
N PRO A 41 18.39 -5.67 1.95
CA PRO A 41 19.56 -4.80 2.07
C PRO A 41 20.68 -5.36 2.95
N ASN A 42 20.35 -6.17 3.95
CA ASN A 42 21.30 -6.68 4.93
C ASN A 42 22.05 -7.94 4.45
N VAL A 43 21.86 -8.32 3.19
CA VAL A 43 22.53 -9.45 2.55
C VAL A 43 23.40 -8.92 1.42
N ALA A 44 24.60 -9.50 1.26
CA ALA A 44 25.48 -9.14 0.16
C ALA A 44 24.75 -9.34 -1.19
N PRO A 45 24.80 -8.36 -2.11
CA PRO A 45 24.18 -8.49 -3.42
C PRO A 45 24.73 -9.72 -4.16
N PRO A 46 23.88 -10.50 -4.85
CA PRO A 46 24.36 -11.61 -5.65
C PRO A 46 25.13 -11.09 -6.87
N GLU A 47 26.15 -11.84 -7.32
CA GLU A 47 26.93 -11.50 -8.53
C GLU A 47 26.05 -11.47 -9.79
N THR A 48 25.04 -12.34 -9.84
CA THR A 48 24.06 -12.42 -10.92
C THR A 48 22.66 -12.55 -10.36
N ILE A 49 21.70 -11.91 -11.02
CA ILE A 49 20.28 -12.02 -10.65
C ILE A 49 19.64 -13.16 -11.44
N HIS A 50 19.05 -14.11 -10.73
CA HIS A 50 18.33 -15.21 -11.38
C HIS A 50 17.12 -14.68 -12.18
N PRO A 51 16.87 -15.16 -13.42
CA PRO A 51 15.79 -14.66 -14.26
C PRO A 51 14.40 -14.69 -13.61
N SER A 52 14.14 -15.66 -12.71
CA SER A 52 12.87 -15.70 -11.97
C SER A 52 12.66 -14.47 -11.10
N SER A 53 13.72 -13.91 -10.50
CA SER A 53 13.63 -12.71 -9.65
C SER A 53 13.24 -11.48 -10.48
N ILE A 54 13.71 -11.41 -11.73
CA ILE A 54 13.34 -10.35 -12.68
C ILE A 54 11.85 -10.43 -13.00
N VAL A 55 11.35 -11.63 -13.33
CA VAL A 55 9.92 -11.84 -13.62
C VAL A 55 9.06 -11.49 -12.40
N LEU A 56 9.41 -11.99 -11.21
CA LEU A 56 8.66 -11.74 -9.98
C LEU A 56 8.67 -10.26 -9.58
N ALA A 57 9.80 -9.56 -9.72
CA ALA A 57 9.89 -8.13 -9.46
C ALA A 57 9.02 -7.31 -10.44
N GLY A 58 9.04 -7.67 -11.73
CA GLY A 58 8.19 -7.04 -12.74
C GLY A 58 6.70 -7.27 -12.48
N GLN A 59 6.31 -8.50 -12.10
CA GLN A 59 4.94 -8.84 -11.73
C GLN A 59 4.47 -8.07 -10.47
N LEU A 60 5.36 -7.94 -9.49
CA LEU A 60 5.09 -7.15 -8.29
C LEU A 60 4.86 -5.67 -8.61
N GLY A 61 5.73 -5.08 -9.45
CA GLY A 61 5.54 -3.72 -9.97
C GLY A 61 4.18 -3.56 -10.67
N ASN A 62 3.84 -4.48 -11.58
CA ASN A 62 2.56 -4.46 -12.28
C ASN A 62 1.35 -4.55 -11.31
N ILE A 63 1.43 -5.37 -10.27
CA ILE A 63 0.38 -5.45 -9.25
C ILE A 63 0.24 -4.13 -8.50
N TYR A 64 1.32 -3.41 -8.21
CA TYR A 64 1.22 -2.09 -7.60
C TYR A 64 0.47 -1.09 -8.50
N ALA A 65 0.72 -1.08 -9.81
CA ALA A 65 -0.06 -0.25 -10.73
C ALA A 65 -1.54 -0.64 -10.73
N LEU A 66 -1.84 -1.94 -10.81
CA LEU A 66 -3.21 -2.46 -10.78
C LEU A 66 -3.94 -2.03 -9.49
N LEU A 67 -3.29 -2.17 -8.34
CA LEU A 67 -3.83 -1.72 -7.05
C LEU A 67 -4.10 -0.22 -7.07
N GLY A 68 -3.15 0.61 -7.51
CA GLY A 68 -3.34 2.06 -7.61
C GLY A 68 -4.53 2.46 -8.49
N PHE A 69 -4.71 1.80 -9.64
CA PHE A 69 -5.88 2.02 -10.50
C PHE A 69 -7.17 1.54 -9.86
N LEU A 70 -7.19 0.36 -9.23
CA LEU A 70 -8.38 -0.16 -8.55
C LEU A 70 -8.78 0.72 -7.37
N SER A 71 -7.81 1.22 -6.58
CA SER A 71 -8.05 2.22 -5.55
C SER A 71 -8.78 3.41 -6.14
N PHE A 72 -8.19 4.04 -7.18
CA PHE A 72 -8.80 5.20 -7.82
C PHE A 72 -10.22 4.91 -8.32
N LEU A 73 -10.42 3.80 -9.03
CA LEU A 73 -11.74 3.43 -9.54
C LEU A 73 -12.76 3.22 -8.42
N VAL A 74 -12.44 2.47 -7.37
CA VAL A 74 -13.36 2.21 -6.26
C VAL A 74 -13.69 3.50 -5.52
N LEU A 75 -12.67 4.29 -5.18
CA LEU A 75 -12.80 5.49 -4.36
C LEU A 75 -13.59 6.60 -5.05
N TYR A 76 -13.44 6.74 -6.36
CA TYR A 76 -14.10 7.81 -7.13
C TYR A 76 -15.39 7.37 -7.82
N SER A 77 -15.72 6.06 -7.83
CA SER A 77 -16.97 5.56 -8.45
C SER A 77 -18.04 5.13 -7.44
N THR A 78 -17.66 4.83 -6.18
CA THR A 78 -18.62 4.32 -5.20
C THR A 78 -19.46 5.41 -4.53
N ASN A 79 -20.74 5.12 -4.37
CA ASN A 79 -21.68 5.90 -3.57
C ASN A 79 -22.02 5.23 -2.23
N ASP A 80 -21.53 4.01 -2.01
CA ASP A 80 -21.85 3.21 -0.82
C ASP A 80 -20.66 3.22 0.15
N PRO A 81 -20.81 3.81 1.36
CA PRO A 81 -19.80 3.77 2.41
C PRO A 81 -19.41 2.35 2.84
N ASN A 82 -20.29 1.36 2.69
CA ASN A 82 -19.97 -0.03 2.99
C ASN A 82 -18.92 -0.61 2.04
N VAL A 83 -18.93 -0.18 0.78
CA VAL A 83 -17.89 -0.56 -0.20
C VAL A 83 -16.54 0.00 0.25
N LEU A 84 -16.49 1.25 0.71
CA LEU A 84 -15.27 1.86 1.25
C LEU A 84 -14.76 1.10 2.50
N ARG A 85 -15.65 0.71 3.41
CA ARG A 85 -15.27 -0.06 4.59
C ARG A 85 -14.73 -1.46 4.23
N LYS A 86 -15.39 -2.16 3.30
CA LYS A 86 -14.94 -3.46 2.78
C LYS A 86 -13.62 -3.37 2.02
N TYR A 87 -13.44 -2.30 1.25
CA TYR A 87 -12.20 -1.99 0.56
C TYR A 87 -11.03 -1.91 1.56
N ILE A 88 -11.19 -1.18 2.67
CA ILE A 88 -10.17 -1.09 3.72
C ILE A 88 -9.89 -2.46 4.37
N LEU A 89 -10.91 -3.29 4.60
CA LEU A 89 -10.72 -4.66 5.12
C LEU A 89 -9.85 -5.51 4.18
N VAL A 90 -10.06 -5.43 2.87
CA VAL A 90 -9.23 -6.15 1.89
C VAL A 90 -7.78 -5.67 1.92
N TYR A 91 -7.56 -4.36 2.06
CA TYR A 91 -6.20 -3.83 2.23
C TYR A 91 -5.53 -4.28 3.52
N CYS A 92 -6.25 -4.37 4.64
CA CYS A 92 -5.70 -4.95 5.87
C CYS A 92 -5.21 -6.39 5.66
N PHE A 93 -5.96 -7.20 4.91
CA PHE A 93 -5.53 -8.55 4.54
C PHE A 93 -4.27 -8.51 3.66
N SER A 94 -4.22 -7.60 2.69
CA SER A 94 -3.05 -7.38 1.84
C SER A 94 -1.80 -7.00 2.66
N ASP A 95 -1.92 -6.09 3.63
CA ASP A 95 -0.80 -5.65 4.46
C ASP A 95 -0.16 -6.80 5.25
N ILE A 96 -1.00 -7.67 5.83
CA ILE A 96 -0.53 -8.82 6.59
C ILE A 96 0.25 -9.77 5.68
N ASN A 97 -0.27 -10.05 4.49
CA ASN A 97 0.39 -10.92 3.52
C ASN A 97 1.66 -10.28 2.95
N HIS A 98 1.67 -8.96 2.74
CA HIS A 98 2.84 -8.22 2.32
C HIS A 98 3.95 -8.30 3.37
N LEU A 99 3.65 -7.99 4.63
CA LEU A 99 4.61 -8.09 5.73
C LEU A 99 5.12 -9.52 5.91
N TYR A 100 4.26 -10.53 5.75
CA TYR A 100 4.69 -11.93 5.78
C TYR A 100 5.64 -12.26 4.63
N ALA A 101 5.34 -11.85 3.39
CA ALA A 101 6.23 -12.07 2.25
C ALA A 101 7.57 -11.35 2.44
N THR A 102 7.55 -10.13 2.94
CA THR A 102 8.74 -9.34 3.26
C THR A 102 9.57 -9.98 4.39
N TYR A 103 8.91 -10.46 5.45
CA TYR A 103 9.54 -11.21 6.55
C TYR A 103 10.33 -12.42 6.04
N ARG A 104 9.77 -13.17 5.08
CA ARG A 104 10.42 -14.37 4.53
C ARG A 104 11.74 -14.07 3.82
N GLY A 105 11.93 -12.83 3.33
CA GLY A 105 13.19 -12.38 2.73
C GLY A 105 14.12 -11.67 3.71
N LEU A 106 13.59 -10.77 4.55
CA LEU A 106 14.39 -9.92 5.46
C LEU A 106 14.82 -10.61 6.75
N GLY A 107 14.07 -11.62 7.20
CA GLY A 107 14.19 -12.21 8.53
C GLY A 107 13.57 -11.35 9.62
N TRP A 108 13.41 -11.95 10.81
CA TRP A 108 12.73 -11.31 11.94
C TRP A 108 13.49 -10.09 12.47
N ASP A 109 14.81 -10.23 12.65
CA ASP A 109 15.65 -9.21 13.28
C ASP A 109 15.63 -7.89 12.50
N THR A 110 15.65 -7.98 11.17
CA THR A 110 15.51 -6.79 10.32
C THR A 110 14.09 -6.24 10.37
N LEU A 111 13.07 -7.10 10.33
CA LEU A 111 11.68 -6.67 10.26
C LEU A 111 11.24 -5.85 11.48
N VAL A 112 11.66 -6.23 12.69
CA VAL A 112 11.23 -5.55 13.93
C VAL A 112 12.14 -4.40 14.37
N ASN A 113 13.28 -4.21 13.70
CA ASN A 113 14.25 -3.19 14.04
C ASN A 113 14.28 -2.06 12.99
N PRO A 114 13.64 -0.91 13.23
CA PRO A 114 13.65 0.22 12.30
C PRO A 114 15.07 0.72 11.96
N TRP A 115 16.03 0.53 12.86
CA TRP A 115 17.43 0.90 12.63
C TRP A 115 18.14 -0.02 11.61
N ALA A 116 17.58 -1.21 11.37
CA ALA A 116 18.08 -2.15 10.37
C ALA A 116 17.49 -1.91 8.97
N TRP A 117 16.56 -0.96 8.81
CA TRP A 117 15.97 -0.60 7.52
C TRP A 117 16.87 0.40 6.78
N GLN A 118 17.93 -0.11 6.16
CA GLN A 118 19.01 0.69 5.58
C GLN A 118 18.63 1.47 4.31
N ASN A 119 17.48 1.19 3.70
CA ASN A 119 17.08 1.83 2.44
C ASN A 119 15.59 2.20 2.41
N VAL A 120 15.25 3.10 1.49
CA VAL A 120 13.88 3.60 1.27
C VAL A 120 12.92 2.47 0.91
N LEU A 121 13.39 1.46 0.18
CA LEU A 121 12.54 0.33 -0.23
C LEU A 121 12.07 -0.51 0.97
N THR A 122 12.95 -0.72 1.95
CA THR A 122 12.63 -1.45 3.19
C THR A 122 11.73 -0.61 4.09
N TRP A 123 11.99 0.70 4.18
CA TRP A 123 11.07 1.64 4.84
C TRP A 123 9.68 1.62 4.20
N GLY A 124 9.58 1.53 2.88
CA GLY A 124 8.32 1.36 2.16
C GLY A 124 7.65 0.02 2.48
N ASN A 125 8.37 -1.08 2.28
CA ASN A 125 7.81 -2.42 2.43
C ASN A 125 7.39 -2.76 3.88
N VAL A 126 8.13 -2.26 4.87
CA VAL A 126 7.85 -2.54 6.30
C VAL A 126 7.20 -1.34 6.96
N GLY A 127 7.92 -0.22 7.05
CA GLY A 127 7.47 0.95 7.81
C GLY A 127 6.15 1.53 7.30
N MET A 128 6.05 1.81 6.00
CA MET A 128 4.85 2.36 5.39
C MET A 128 3.68 1.37 5.49
N THR A 129 3.93 0.08 5.25
CA THR A 129 2.91 -0.98 5.37
C THR A 129 2.35 -1.07 6.79
N VAL A 130 3.21 -1.10 7.82
CA VAL A 130 2.77 -1.10 9.22
C VAL A 130 1.99 0.17 9.56
N PHE A 131 2.48 1.34 9.15
CA PHE A 131 1.80 2.61 9.38
C PHE A 131 0.40 2.63 8.76
N MET A 132 0.27 2.19 7.50
CA MET A 132 -1.02 2.13 6.82
C MET A 132 -1.94 1.10 7.48
N PHE A 133 -1.43 -0.10 7.80
CA PHE A 133 -2.20 -1.14 8.49
C PHE A 133 -2.80 -0.63 9.81
N VAL A 134 -2.00 0.04 10.65
CA VAL A 134 -2.48 0.62 11.91
C VAL A 134 -3.59 1.64 11.65
N ASN A 135 -3.40 2.56 10.70
CA ASN A 135 -4.43 3.55 10.36
C ASN A 135 -5.71 2.91 9.81
N ARG A 136 -5.60 1.83 9.04
CA ARG A 136 -6.76 1.08 8.54
C ARG A 136 -7.52 0.39 9.67
N VAL A 137 -6.82 -0.23 10.62
CA VAL A 137 -7.44 -0.82 11.82
C VAL A 137 -8.13 0.26 12.66
N LEU A 138 -7.48 1.41 12.90
CA LEU A 138 -8.07 2.54 13.63
C LEU A 138 -9.33 3.07 12.93
N PHE A 139 -9.32 3.18 11.59
CA PHE A 139 -10.50 3.54 10.81
C PHE A 139 -11.63 2.51 10.97
N LEU A 140 -11.31 1.20 10.87
CA LEU A 140 -12.30 0.14 11.01
C LEU A 140 -12.91 0.09 12.43
N LEU A 141 -12.14 0.47 13.45
CA LEU A 141 -12.62 0.61 14.83
C LEU A 141 -13.42 1.91 15.07
N GLY A 142 -13.54 2.79 14.06
CA GLY A 142 -14.31 4.03 14.13
C GLY A 142 -13.57 5.21 14.77
N VAL A 143 -12.25 5.11 15.00
CA VAL A 143 -11.46 6.16 15.70
C VAL A 143 -11.48 7.50 14.95
N PHE A 144 -11.53 7.46 13.61
CA PHE A 144 -11.59 8.65 12.77
C PHE A 144 -13.03 9.03 12.37
N GLY A 145 -14.04 8.28 12.84
CA GLY A 145 -15.40 8.31 12.32
C GLY A 145 -15.63 7.35 11.15
N ASP A 146 -16.89 7.24 10.73
CA ASP A 146 -17.30 6.36 9.64
C ASP A 146 -17.30 7.06 8.27
N ALA A 147 -17.24 6.26 7.21
CA ALA A 147 -17.47 6.77 5.86
C ALA A 147 -18.94 7.20 5.71
N THR A 148 -19.17 8.35 5.06
CA THR A 148 -20.51 8.94 4.90
C THR A 148 -20.84 9.17 3.44
N VAL A 149 -22.14 9.25 3.13
CA VAL A 149 -22.60 9.68 1.80
C VAL A 149 -22.53 11.20 1.75
N HIS A 150 -21.82 11.74 0.75
CA HIS A 150 -21.83 13.19 0.54
C HIS A 150 -23.18 13.64 -0.03
N GLU A 151 -24.06 14.17 0.82
CA GLU A 151 -25.26 14.87 0.37
C GLU A 151 -24.86 16.21 -0.27
N THR A 152 -25.00 16.32 -1.58
CA THR A 152 -24.97 17.64 -2.21
C THR A 152 -26.25 18.34 -1.81
N HIS A 153 -26.17 19.44 -1.03
CA HIS A 153 -27.30 20.33 -0.78
C HIS A 153 -27.85 20.82 -2.13
N ARG A 154 -28.86 20.12 -2.66
CA ARG A 154 -29.63 20.59 -3.81
C ARG A 154 -30.45 21.76 -3.29
N LYS A 155 -29.99 22.99 -3.52
CA LYS A 155 -30.84 24.18 -3.37
C LYS A 155 -32.09 23.89 -4.21
N ARG A 156 -33.22 23.67 -3.53
CA ARG A 156 -34.54 23.62 -4.18
C ARG A 156 -34.77 25.03 -4.73
N SER A 157 -34.59 25.17 -6.05
CA SER A 157 -35.20 26.26 -6.82
C SER A 157 -36.66 25.93 -7.06
#